data_AF-A0AAW6Y5L1-F1
#
_entry.id   AF-A0AAW6Y5L1-F1
#
_cell.length_a   1.000
_cell.length_b   1.000
_cell.length_c   1.000
_cell.angle_alpha   90.00
_cell.angle_beta   90.00
_cell.angle_gamma   90.00
#
_symmetry.space_group_name_H-M   'P 1'
#
loop_
_entity.id
_entity.type
_entity.pdbx_description
1 polymer ?
#
loop_
_entity_poly.entity_id
_entity_poly.type
_entity_poly.pdbx_seq_one_letter_code
_entity_poly.pdbx_strand_id
1 'polypeptide(L)' 'MPQTRFVLKKALEAGVKPIVVINKIDRPGARPKEVLDEVLELFIELGASDEQLDFPVVYASALNGTSSYDSDPAK' A
#
# COMPACT_ATOMS: atom_id res chain seq x y z
N MET A 1 -9.52 -6.19 -6.91
CA MET A 1 -8.74 -7.45 -6.99
C MET A 1 -9.22 -8.42 -5.91
N PRO A 2 -10.17 -9.32 -6.19
CA PRO A 2 -10.75 -10.24 -5.19
C PRO A 2 -9.75 -11.23 -4.59
N GLN A 3 -8.65 -11.51 -5.28
CA GLN A 3 -7.72 -12.59 -4.93
C GLN A 3 -6.73 -12.25 -3.80
N THR A 4 -6.30 -11.00 -3.65
CA THR A 4 -5.37 -10.60 -2.57
C THR A 4 -6.09 -10.38 -1.24
N ARG A 5 -7.40 -10.10 -1.28
CA ARG A 5 -8.22 -9.77 -0.10
C ARG A 5 -8.28 -10.92 0.92
N PHE A 6 -8.34 -12.17 0.46
CA PHE A 6 -8.37 -13.34 1.34
C PHE A 6 -7.08 -13.50 2.16
N VAL A 7 -5.93 -13.37 1.51
CA VAL A 7 -4.62 -13.51 2.18
C VAL A 7 -4.40 -12.35 3.14
N LEU A 8 -4.72 -11.13 2.71
CA LEU A 8 -4.62 -9.93 3.56
C LEU A 8 -5.49 -10.06 4.81
N LYS A 9 -6.75 -10.50 4.66
CA LYS A 9 -7.64 -10.73 5.80
C LYS A 9 -7.02 -11.69 6.83
N LYS A 10 -6.50 -12.83 6.39
CA LYS A 10 -5.85 -13.79 7.28
C LYS A 10 -4.60 -13.24 7.96
N ALA A 11 -3.82 -12.42 7.26
CA ALA A 11 -2.63 -11.79 7.82
C ALA A 11 -2.99 -10.77 8.91
N LEU A 12 -4.04 -9.97 8.68
CA LEU A 12 -4.55 -9.02 9.66
C LEU A 12 -5.13 -9.73 10.89
N GLU A 13 -5.92 -10.80 10.70
CA GLU A 13 -6.45 -11.65 11.79
C GLU A 13 -5.34 -12.31 12.61
N ALA A 14 -4.18 -12.59 11.99
CA ALA A 14 -3.00 -13.12 12.67
C ALA A 14 -2.18 -12.05 13.40
N GLY A 15 -2.62 -10.77 13.39
CA GLY A 15 -1.93 -9.66 14.06
C GLY A 15 -0.65 -9.20 13.36
N VAL A 16 -0.43 -9.58 12.10
CA VAL A 16 0.76 -9.17 11.34
C VAL A 16 0.67 -7.68 11.03
N LYS A 17 1.79 -6.95 11.18
CA LYS A 17 1.89 -5.54 10.78
C LYS A 17 2.25 -5.45 9.29
N PRO A 18 1.39 -4.87 8.45
CA PRO A 18 1.62 -4.79 7.02
C PRO A 18 2.69 -3.73 6.68
N ILE A 19 3.34 -3.91 5.53
CA ILE A 19 4.17 -2.91 4.86
C ILE A 19 3.55 -2.71 3.48
N VAL A 20 3.22 -1.47 3.13
CA VAL A 20 2.56 -1.17 1.86
C VAL A 20 3.59 -0.68 0.86
N VAL A 21 3.67 -1.35 -0.30
CA VAL A 21 4.53 -0.95 -1.41
C VAL A 21 3.68 -0.60 -2.61
N ILE A 22 3.65 0.68 -2.98
CA ILE A 22 2.96 1.18 -4.16
C ILE A 22 3.97 1.28 -5.29
N ASN A 23 3.89 0.34 -6.23
CA ASN A 23 4.81 0.26 -7.36
C ASN A 23 4.25 0.94 -8.62
N LYS A 24 5.13 1.22 -9.60
CA LYS A 24 4.85 1.82 -10.91
C LYS A 24 4.47 3.30 -10.83
N ILE A 25 5.03 4.01 -9.86
CA ILE A 25 4.83 5.46 -9.71
C ILE A 25 5.38 6.27 -10.88
N ASP A 26 6.28 5.68 -11.67
CA ASP A 26 6.87 6.24 -12.89
C ASP A 26 5.90 6.39 -14.07
N ARG A 27 4.69 5.81 -13.98
CA ARG A 27 3.76 5.80 -15.11
C ARG A 27 3.06 7.15 -15.29
N PRO A 28 2.88 7.63 -16.55
CA PRO A 28 2.02 8.77 -16.82
C PRO A 28 0.58 8.43 -16.39
N GLY A 29 0.06 9.17 -15.41
CA GLY A 29 -1.25 8.93 -14.79
C GLY A 29 -1.22 8.09 -13.51
N ALA A 30 -0.04 7.84 -12.90
CA ALA A 30 0.03 7.26 -11.58
C ALA A 30 -0.69 8.16 -10.55
N ARG A 31 -1.50 7.55 -9.67
CA ARG A 31 -2.26 8.22 -8.60
C ARG A 31 -1.86 7.67 -7.22
N PRO A 32 -0.59 7.84 -6.80
CA PRO A 32 -0.07 7.17 -5.60
C PRO A 32 -0.81 7.56 -4.30
N LYS A 33 -1.32 8.79 -4.21
CA LYS A 33 -2.12 9.26 -3.07
C LYS A 33 -3.49 8.60 -3.00
N GLU A 34 -4.24 8.62 -4.11
CA GLU A 34 -5.56 8.01 -4.18
C GLU A 34 -5.50 6.49 -3.95
N VAL A 35 -4.45 5.83 -4.46
CA VAL A 35 -4.23 4.39 -4.19
C VAL A 35 -3.93 4.13 -2.72
N LEU A 36 -3.22 5.01 -2.03
CA LEU A 36 -2.98 4.87 -0.59
C LEU A 36 -4.31 4.98 0.19
N ASP A 37 -5.17 5.92 -0.17
CA ASP A 37 -6.50 6.06 0.43
C ASP A 37 -7.35 4.81 0.20
N GLU A 38 -7.37 4.27 -1.03
CA GLU A 38 -8.06 3.01 -1.36
C GLU A 38 -7.52 1.82 -0.54
N VAL A 39 -6.22 1.78 -0.25
CA VAL A 39 -5.59 0.73 0.59
C VAL A 39 -5.99 0.87 2.06
N LEU A 40 -6.03 2.11 2.58
CA LEU A 40 -6.48 2.38 3.94
C LEU A 40 -7.94 1.97 4.14
N GLU A 41 -8.83 2.34 3.22
CA GLU A 41 -10.23 1.92 3.23
C GLU A 41 -10.38 0.39 3.23
N LEU A 42 -9.59 -0.30 2.40
CA LEU A 42 -9.58 -1.76 2.36
C LEU A 42 -9.14 -2.38 3.69
N PHE A 43 -8.15 -1.82 4.38
CA PHE A 43 -7.68 -2.34 5.66
C PHE A 43 -8.75 -2.15 6.75
N ILE A 44 -9.45 -1.02 6.74
CA ILE A 44 -10.58 -0.75 7.63
C ILE A 44 -11.73 -1.74 7.35
N GLU A 45 -12.08 -1.96 6.08
CA GLU A 45 -13.12 -2.92 5.68
C GLU A 45 -12.79 -4.36 6.12
N LEU A 46 -11.50 -4.69 6.22
CA LEU A 46 -11.00 -5.99 6.67
C LEU A 46 -10.84 -6.11 8.20
N GLY A 47 -11.09 -5.03 8.95
CA GLY A 47 -11.01 -5.03 10.41
C GLY A 47 -9.58 -4.90 10.96
N ALA A 48 -8.70 -4.17 10.28
CA ALA A 48 -7.39 -3.82 10.81
C ALA A 48 -7.52 -3.01 12.12
N SER A 49 -6.62 -3.28 13.07
CA SER A 49 -6.47 -2.48 14.29
C SER A 49 -5.75 -1.16 14.04
N ASP A 50 -5.86 -0.19 14.95
CA ASP A 50 -5.17 1.10 14.86
C ASP A 50 -3.64 0.94 14.68
N GLU A 51 -3.03 -0.01 15.39
CA GLU A 51 -1.60 -0.32 15.24
C GLU A 51 -1.23 -0.89 13.87
N GLN A 52 -2.17 -1.55 13.20
CA GLN A 52 -1.97 -2.09 11.85
C GLN A 52 -2.27 -1.06 10.77
N LEU A 53 -2.92 0.06 11.10
CA LEU A 53 -3.12 1.21 10.22
C LEU A 53 -1.93 2.17 10.22
N ASP A 54 -1.07 2.12 11.24
CA ASP A 54 0.23 2.79 11.25
C ASP A 54 1.28 1.92 10.53
N PHE A 55 1.17 1.84 9.21
CA PHE A 55 2.09 1.07 8.36
C PHE A 55 3.02 1.97 7.54
N PRO A 56 4.28 1.57 7.34
CA PRO A 56 5.16 2.27 6.42
C PRO A 56 4.69 2.08 4.97
N VAL A 57 4.75 3.17 4.22
CA VAL A 57 4.43 3.19 2.79
C VAL A 57 5.69 3.45 1.99
N VAL A 58 5.98 2.58 1.05
CA VAL A 58 7.11 2.71 0.12
C VAL A 58 6.57 2.89 -1.30
N TYR A 59 6.97 3.96 -1.94
CA TYR A 59 6.69 4.23 -3.34
C TYR A 59 7.86 3.73 -4.18
N ALA A 60 7.58 2.91 -5.19
CA ALA A 60 8.62 2.23 -5.96
C ALA A 60 8.42 2.40 -7.47
N SER A 61 9.54 2.51 -8.19
CA SER A 61 9.62 2.35 -9.63
C SER A 61 10.55 1.18 -9.96
N ALA A 62 9.96 0.04 -10.28
CA ALA A 62 10.74 -1.11 -10.76
C ALA A 62 11.43 -0.85 -12.11
N LEU A 63 10.92 0.09 -12.91
CA LEU A 63 11.52 0.46 -14.19
C LEU A 63 12.82 1.23 -13.99
N ASN A 64 12.81 2.20 -13.08
CA ASN A 64 13.98 3.03 -12.78
C ASN A 64 14.89 2.42 -11.69
N GLY A 65 14.42 1.36 -11.02
CA GLY A 65 15.14 0.74 -9.91
C GLY A 65 15.20 1.62 -8.66
N THR A 66 14.23 2.51 -8.47
CA THR A 66 14.21 3.49 -7.38
C THR A 66 13.07 3.23 -6.39
N SER A 67 13.27 3.65 -5.14
CA SER A 67 12.21 3.68 -4.12
C SER A 67 12.35 4.89 -3.20
N SER A 68 11.22 5.41 -2.71
CA SER A 68 11.15 6.57 -1.83
C SER A 68 10.01 6.43 -0.82
N TYR A 69 10.10 7.17 0.29
CA TYR A 69 8.97 7.40 1.20
C TYR A 69 8.11 8.60 0.74
N ASP A 70 8.59 9.39 -0.23
CA ASP A 70 7.79 10.45 -0.85
C ASP A 70 6.90 9.86 -1.94
N SER A 71 5.64 10.28 -1.94
CA SER A 71 4.64 9.93 -2.94
C SER A 71 4.85 10.60 -4.29
N ASP A 72 5.73 11.61 -4.36
CA ASP A 72 6.06 12.35 -5.58
C ASP A 72 7.03 11.54 -6.47
N PRO A 73 6.60 11.05 -7.64
CA PRO A 73 7.46 10.30 -8.55
C PRO A 73 8.55 11.17 -9.22
N ALA A 74 8.49 12.49 -9.09
CA ALA A 74 9.46 13.42 -9.66
C ALA A 74 10.60 13.82 -8.71
N LYS A 75 10.55 13.37 -7.44
CA LYS A 75 11.60 13.62 -6.44
C LYS A 75 12.54 12.44 -6.23
#